data_AF-A0A923QFN0-F1
#
_entry.id   AF-A0A923QFN0-F1
#
_cell.length_a   1.000
_cell.length_b   1.000
_cell.length_c   1.000
_cell.angle_alpha   90.00
_cell.angle_beta   90.00
_cell.angle_gamma   90.00
#
_symmetry.space_group_name_H-M   'P 1'
#
loop_
_entity.id
_entity.type
_entity.pdbx_description
1 polymer ?
#
loop_
_entity_poly.entity_id
_entity_poly.type
_entity_poly.pdbx_seq_one_letter_code
_entity_poly.pdbx_strand_id
1 'polypeptide(L)'
;MKIVILDRDGTINEDSDEFVKSPEEWVPLPGALDAIAKLNHAGWHVVIASNQSGLGRGLFDVASLNAIHTKMHKALAAAGGRVDAVFYCPHVPEDGCRCRKPLPGLFEQIGERYGIELKGMPTVGDSLRDLQAGAAAGCDTHLVLTGKGAQYRGQVLPQDCPPGTQVHEDLAAFVTVLLSRDVPIKSPPSP
;
A
#
# COMPACT_ATOMS: atom_id res chain seq x y z
N MET A 1 -9.42 -10.40 -12.28
CA MET A 1 -8.33 -9.40 -12.22
C MET A 1 -7.67 -9.53 -10.85
N LYS A 2 -6.34 -9.47 -10.75
CA LYS A 2 -5.62 -9.54 -9.47
C LYS A 2 -5.13 -8.14 -9.10
N ILE A 3 -5.62 -7.56 -8.01
CA ILE A 3 -5.20 -6.23 -7.53
C ILE A 3 -4.58 -6.38 -6.14
N VAL A 4 -3.44 -5.73 -5.92
CA VAL A 4 -2.93 -5.44 -4.58
C VAL A 4 -3.02 -3.94 -4.32
N ILE A 5 -3.50 -3.57 -3.14
CA ILE A 5 -3.57 -2.17 -2.71
C ILE A 5 -2.47 -1.91 -1.70
N LEU A 6 -1.64 -0.90 -1.91
CA LEU A 6 -0.52 -0.56 -1.04
C LEU A 6 -0.71 0.83 -0.44
N ASP A 7 -0.38 1.00 0.84
CA ASP A 7 -0.01 2.33 1.33
C ASP A 7 1.33 2.78 0.73
N ARG A 8 1.62 4.07 0.81
CA ARG A 8 2.84 4.67 0.25
C ARG A 8 3.93 4.83 1.31
N ASP A 9 3.68 5.69 2.29
CA ASP A 9 4.65 6.06 3.31
C ASP A 9 4.74 4.93 4.36
N GLY A 10 5.95 4.52 4.72
CA GLY A 10 6.20 3.37 5.60
C GLY A 10 6.05 2.00 4.94
N THR A 11 5.54 1.92 3.71
CA THR A 11 5.32 0.66 2.97
C THR A 11 6.15 0.56 1.68
N ILE A 12 6.17 1.62 0.87
CA ILE A 12 6.95 1.71 -0.38
C ILE A 12 8.18 2.60 -0.16
N ASN A 13 8.01 3.73 0.51
CA ASN A 13 9.07 4.65 0.91
C ASN A 13 9.14 4.80 2.42
N GLU A 14 10.23 5.37 2.91
CA GLU A 14 10.39 5.73 4.31
C GLU A 14 9.24 6.63 4.78
N ASP A 15 8.70 6.34 5.96
CA ASP A 15 7.73 7.22 6.62
C ASP A 15 8.46 8.41 7.27
N SER A 16 7.75 9.52 7.43
CA SER A 16 8.27 10.72 8.07
C SER A 16 7.20 11.37 8.93
N ASP A 17 7.51 11.58 10.22
CA ASP A 17 6.66 12.34 11.14
C ASP A 17 6.49 13.80 10.69
N GLU A 18 7.46 14.33 9.91
CA GLU A 18 7.44 15.66 9.31
C GLU A 18 6.84 15.70 7.90
N PHE A 19 6.20 14.61 7.47
CA PHE A 19 5.70 14.39 6.11
C PHE A 19 6.82 14.31 5.05
N VAL A 20 6.55 13.58 3.97
CA VAL A 20 7.38 13.60 2.76
C VAL A 20 6.89 14.76 1.87
N LYS A 21 7.63 15.86 1.86
CA LYS A 21 7.19 17.15 1.28
C LYS A 21 7.82 17.45 -0.08
N SER A 22 8.91 16.76 -0.42
CA SER A 22 9.67 16.98 -1.65
C SER A 22 10.09 15.64 -2.29
N PRO A 23 10.40 15.62 -3.60
CA PRO A 23 10.96 14.44 -4.24
C PRO A 23 12.23 13.94 -3.54
N GLU A 24 13.08 14.82 -3.03
CA GLU A 24 14.33 14.49 -2.36
C GLU A 24 14.08 13.68 -1.07
N GLU A 25 13.04 14.04 -0.32
CA GLU A 25 12.58 13.34 0.89
C GLU A 25 11.95 11.96 0.59
N TRP A 26 11.52 11.71 -0.66
CA TRP A 26 10.97 10.42 -1.02
C TRP A 26 12.10 9.40 -1.24
N VAL A 27 12.33 8.54 -0.25
CA VAL A 27 13.37 7.50 -0.26
C VAL A 27 12.73 6.12 -0.27
N PRO A 28 12.91 5.28 -1.31
CA PRO A 28 12.30 3.97 -1.36
C PRO A 28 12.89 3.05 -0.29
N LEU A 29 12.03 2.24 0.33
CA LEU A 29 12.47 1.23 1.28
C LEU A 29 13.25 0.11 0.55
N PRO A 30 14.25 -0.51 1.20
CA PRO A 30 14.99 -1.62 0.62
C PRO A 30 14.06 -2.72 0.10
N GLY A 31 14.26 -3.13 -1.16
CA GLY A 31 13.49 -4.21 -1.80
C GLY A 31 12.05 -3.88 -2.19
N ALA A 32 11.49 -2.72 -1.80
CA ALA A 32 10.10 -2.39 -2.08
C ALA A 32 9.80 -2.23 -3.59
N LEU A 33 10.70 -1.59 -4.33
CA LEU A 33 10.54 -1.40 -5.78
C LEU A 33 10.63 -2.74 -6.53
N ASP A 34 11.58 -3.60 -6.15
CA ASP A 34 11.73 -4.94 -6.71
C ASP A 34 10.53 -5.84 -6.37
N ALA A 35 9.94 -5.66 -5.19
CA ALA A 35 8.73 -6.37 -4.78
C ALA A 35 7.54 -5.98 -5.67
N ILE A 36 7.36 -4.70 -5.98
CA ILE A 36 6.33 -4.22 -6.91
C ILE A 36 6.59 -4.77 -8.32
N ALA A 37 7.84 -4.74 -8.80
CA ALA A 37 8.20 -5.34 -10.09
C ALA A 37 7.86 -6.83 -10.17
N LYS A 38 8.15 -7.61 -9.11
CA LYS A 38 7.77 -9.03 -9.03
C LYS A 38 6.27 -9.24 -9.09
N LEU A 39 5.48 -8.42 -8.39
CA LEU A 39 4.02 -8.45 -8.48
C LEU A 39 3.54 -8.20 -9.91
N ASN A 40 4.06 -7.16 -10.57
CA ASN A 40 3.69 -6.83 -11.94
C ASN A 40 4.04 -7.97 -12.92
N HIS A 41 5.20 -8.59 -12.77
CA HIS A 41 5.60 -9.75 -13.59
C HIS A 41 4.73 -10.98 -13.35
N ALA A 42 4.18 -11.14 -12.14
CA ALA A 42 3.21 -12.19 -11.81
C ALA A 42 1.77 -11.86 -12.23
N GLY A 43 1.54 -10.75 -12.95
CA GLY A 43 0.24 -10.36 -13.46
C GLY A 43 -0.66 -9.63 -12.45
N TRP A 44 -0.09 -9.15 -11.33
CA TRP A 44 -0.79 -8.30 -10.38
C TRP A 44 -0.79 -6.84 -10.80
N HIS A 45 -1.95 -6.22 -10.67
CA HIS A 45 -2.13 -4.78 -10.74
C HIS A 45 -1.82 -4.17 -9.38
N VAL A 46 -0.98 -3.15 -9.35
CA VAL A 46 -0.55 -2.49 -8.11
C VAL A 46 -1.18 -1.11 -8.06
N VAL A 47 -1.97 -0.85 -7.02
CA VAL A 47 -2.69 0.41 -6.80
C VAL A 47 -2.28 0.99 -5.45
N ILE A 48 -2.08 2.30 -5.38
CA ILE A 48 -1.73 2.98 -4.12
C ILE A 48 -2.96 3.66 -3.52
N ALA A 49 -3.15 3.54 -2.21
CA ALA A 49 -4.13 4.30 -1.43
C ALA A 49 -3.43 4.99 -0.26
N SER A 50 -3.28 6.32 -0.30
CA SER A 50 -2.44 7.06 0.66
C SER A 50 -3.11 8.30 1.29
N ASN A 51 -2.85 8.54 2.57
CA ASN A 51 -3.25 9.79 3.24
C ASN A 51 -2.18 10.87 3.00
N GLN A 52 -2.50 11.93 2.25
CA GLN A 52 -1.59 13.04 1.92
C GLN A 52 -2.07 14.35 2.57
N SER A 53 -2.28 14.33 3.89
CA SER A 53 -2.79 15.50 4.63
C SER A 53 -1.83 16.68 4.71
N GLY A 54 -0.58 16.53 4.24
CA GLY A 54 0.33 17.66 4.08
C GLY A 54 -0.21 18.71 3.10
N LEU A 55 -1.04 18.30 2.12
CA LEU A 55 -1.75 19.22 1.22
C LEU A 55 -2.75 20.09 2.00
N GLY A 56 -3.69 19.48 2.74
CA GLY A 56 -4.67 20.22 3.54
C GLY A 56 -4.05 21.05 4.66
N ARG A 57 -2.84 20.69 5.12
CA ARG A 57 -2.05 21.48 6.08
C ARG A 57 -1.24 22.61 5.45
N GLY A 58 -1.19 22.71 4.11
CA GLY A 58 -0.39 23.71 3.39
C GLY A 58 1.12 23.49 3.48
N LEU A 59 1.58 22.26 3.76
CA LEU A 59 3.01 21.93 3.88
C LEU A 59 3.70 21.76 2.53
N PHE A 60 2.93 21.37 1.51
CA PHE A 60 3.33 21.31 0.11
C PHE A 60 2.09 21.43 -0.78
N ASP A 61 2.28 21.71 -2.06
CA ASP A 61 1.20 21.84 -3.02
C ASP A 61 1.05 20.58 -3.91
N VAL A 62 0.03 20.60 -4.78
CA VAL A 62 -0.24 19.50 -5.71
C VAL A 62 0.91 19.31 -6.71
N ALA A 63 1.64 20.37 -7.06
CA ALA A 63 2.79 20.26 -7.96
C ALA A 63 3.95 19.49 -7.32
N SER A 64 4.25 19.75 -6.05
CA SER A 64 5.21 18.97 -5.26
C SER A 64 4.77 17.51 -5.11
N LEU A 65 3.48 17.25 -4.84
CA LEU A 65 2.98 15.87 -4.79
C LEU A 65 3.18 15.14 -6.13
N ASN A 66 2.86 15.79 -7.24
CA ASN A 66 3.06 15.24 -8.57
C ASN A 66 4.55 15.00 -8.88
N ALA A 67 5.45 15.86 -8.39
CA ALA A 67 6.89 15.68 -8.53
C ALA A 67 7.38 14.44 -7.73
N ILE A 68 6.87 14.24 -6.51
CA ILE A 68 7.13 13.05 -5.70
C ILE A 68 6.65 11.79 -6.44
N HIS A 69 5.42 11.78 -6.92
CA HIS A 69 4.88 10.64 -7.68
C HIS A 69 5.66 10.41 -8.98
N THR A 70 6.12 11.45 -9.64
CA THR A 70 6.99 11.34 -10.83
C THR A 70 8.31 10.66 -10.50
N LYS A 71 8.96 11.01 -9.37
CA LYS A 71 10.17 10.32 -8.90
C LYS A 71 9.88 8.85 -8.62
N MET A 72 8.79 8.55 -7.91
CA MET A 72 8.36 7.18 -7.62
C MET A 72 8.16 6.36 -8.91
N HIS A 73 7.41 6.89 -9.89
CA HIS A 73 7.18 6.19 -11.16
C HIS A 73 8.47 5.94 -11.94
N LYS A 74 9.41 6.91 -11.97
CA LYS A 74 10.72 6.71 -12.61
C LYS A 74 11.55 5.63 -11.91
N ALA A 75 11.56 5.62 -10.58
CA ALA A 75 12.28 4.63 -9.80
C ALA A 75 11.68 3.21 -10.01
N LEU A 76 10.35 3.10 -10.00
CA LEU A 76 9.65 1.86 -10.32
C LEU A 76 9.96 1.36 -11.73
N ALA A 77 9.88 2.25 -12.73
CA ALA A 77 10.18 1.89 -14.11
C ALA A 77 11.61 1.37 -14.29
N ALA A 78 12.58 1.98 -13.58
CA ALA A 78 13.97 1.51 -13.58
C ALA A 78 14.13 0.10 -12.96
N ALA A 79 13.28 -0.26 -12.00
CA ALA A 79 13.23 -1.60 -11.41
C ALA A 79 12.35 -2.59 -12.22
N GLY A 80 11.76 -2.18 -13.34
CA GLY A 80 10.81 -2.99 -14.12
C GLY A 80 9.42 -3.10 -13.52
N GLY A 81 9.10 -2.27 -12.53
CA GLY A 81 7.79 -2.18 -11.88
C GLY A 81 6.95 -1.00 -12.37
N ARG A 82 5.67 -1.04 -12.01
CA ARG A 82 4.71 0.05 -12.24
C ARG A 82 3.61 0.04 -11.18
N VAL A 83 3.06 1.23 -10.95
CA VAL A 83 1.81 1.43 -10.21
C VAL A 83 0.78 1.91 -11.23
N ASP A 84 -0.36 1.24 -11.27
CA ASP A 84 -1.39 1.49 -12.28
C ASP A 84 -2.25 2.71 -11.95
N ALA A 85 -2.43 3.00 -10.66
CA ALA A 85 -3.13 4.18 -10.17
C ALA A 85 -2.71 4.58 -8.75
N VAL A 86 -2.78 5.87 -8.45
CA VAL A 86 -2.57 6.42 -7.10
C VAL A 86 -3.83 7.14 -6.67
N PHE A 87 -4.45 6.65 -5.61
CA PHE A 87 -5.56 7.28 -4.91
C PHE A 87 -5.03 7.91 -3.63
N TYR A 88 -5.37 9.17 -3.39
CA TYR A 88 -4.92 9.86 -2.18
C TYR A 88 -5.98 10.76 -1.57
N CYS A 89 -5.91 10.91 -0.24
CA CYS A 89 -6.73 11.84 0.51
C CYS A 89 -5.91 13.10 0.87
N PRO A 90 -6.23 14.30 0.35
CA PRO A 90 -5.50 15.53 0.68
C PRO A 90 -5.92 16.15 2.03
N HIS A 91 -7.04 15.71 2.57
CA HIS A 91 -7.74 16.35 3.69
C HIS A 91 -7.05 16.19 5.05
N VAL A 92 -7.26 17.19 5.90
CA VAL A 92 -6.90 17.13 7.33
C VAL A 92 -7.95 16.35 8.12
N PRO A 93 -7.64 15.84 9.32
CA PRO A 93 -8.62 15.12 10.15
C PRO A 93 -9.93 15.87 10.37
N GLU A 94 -9.86 17.20 10.49
CA GLU A 94 -10.97 18.09 10.82
C GLU A 94 -11.98 18.25 9.67
N ASP A 95 -11.59 17.93 8.43
CA ASP A 95 -12.46 18.07 7.24
C ASP A 95 -13.61 17.05 7.22
N GLY A 96 -13.56 15.99 8.03
CA GLY A 96 -14.63 14.99 8.11
C GLY A 96 -14.91 14.25 6.80
N CYS A 97 -13.93 14.16 5.90
CA CYS A 97 -14.10 13.52 4.60
C CYS A 97 -14.22 11.99 4.72
N ARG A 98 -14.80 11.33 3.71
CA ARG A 98 -14.93 9.86 3.68
C ARG A 98 -13.69 9.12 3.18
N CYS A 99 -12.75 9.81 2.53
CA CYS A 99 -11.58 9.17 1.91
C CYS A 99 -10.39 9.03 2.85
N ARG A 100 -10.33 9.76 3.97
CA ARG A 100 -9.20 9.66 4.90
C ARG A 100 -9.23 8.32 5.65
N LYS A 101 -8.20 7.50 5.48
CA LYS A 101 -8.01 6.27 6.29
C LYS A 101 -7.99 6.64 7.78
N PRO A 102 -8.77 5.97 8.67
CA PRO A 102 -9.28 4.60 8.55
C PRO A 102 -10.61 4.41 7.81
N LEU A 103 -11.20 5.45 7.22
CA LEU A 103 -12.41 5.29 6.42
C LEU A 103 -12.10 4.62 5.07
N PRO A 104 -13.02 3.79 4.54
CA PRO A 104 -12.76 2.97 3.35
C PRO A 104 -12.87 3.74 2.03
N GLY A 105 -13.12 5.06 2.03
CA GLY A 105 -13.51 5.79 0.81
C GLY A 105 -12.50 5.73 -0.35
N LEU A 106 -11.18 5.66 -0.09
CA LEU A 106 -10.20 5.43 -1.16
C LEU A 106 -10.32 4.01 -1.75
N PHE A 107 -10.60 3.01 -0.92
CA PHE A 107 -10.81 1.63 -1.36
C PHE A 107 -12.11 1.51 -2.17
N GLU A 108 -13.20 2.12 -1.72
CA GLU A 108 -14.46 2.20 -2.46
C GLU A 108 -14.23 2.78 -3.87
N GLN A 109 -13.49 3.88 -3.98
CA GLN A 109 -13.11 4.50 -5.25
C GLN A 109 -12.27 3.58 -6.15
N ILE A 110 -11.36 2.78 -5.56
CA ILE A 110 -10.59 1.78 -6.31
C ILE A 110 -11.52 0.71 -6.88
N GLY A 111 -12.41 0.15 -6.05
CA GLY A 111 -13.39 -0.85 -6.49
C GLY A 111 -14.26 -0.34 -7.64
N GLU A 112 -14.78 0.88 -7.52
CA GLU A 112 -15.56 1.55 -8.56
C GLU A 112 -14.75 1.78 -9.85
N ARG A 113 -13.51 2.30 -9.74
CA ARG A 113 -12.66 2.62 -10.90
C ARG A 113 -12.34 1.41 -11.75
N TYR A 114 -12.13 0.27 -11.10
CA TYR A 114 -11.77 -1.00 -11.75
C TYR A 114 -12.98 -1.91 -12.01
N GLY A 115 -14.16 -1.57 -11.49
CA GLY A 115 -15.38 -2.36 -11.63
C GLY A 115 -15.29 -3.74 -10.96
N ILE A 116 -14.64 -3.82 -9.80
CA ILE A 116 -14.41 -5.08 -9.07
C ILE A 116 -14.86 -4.98 -7.61
N GLU A 117 -15.23 -6.13 -7.02
CA GLU A 117 -15.36 -6.27 -5.57
C GLU A 117 -13.97 -6.46 -4.96
N LEU A 118 -13.64 -5.69 -3.92
CA LEU A 118 -12.34 -5.76 -3.24
C LEU A 118 -12.26 -6.87 -2.19
N LYS A 119 -13.33 -7.64 -2.02
CA LYS A 119 -13.41 -8.72 -1.04
C LYS A 119 -12.32 -9.77 -1.28
N GLY A 120 -11.49 -10.01 -0.27
CA GLY A 120 -10.35 -10.93 -0.35
C GLY A 120 -9.20 -10.44 -1.24
N MET A 121 -9.23 -9.21 -1.73
CA MET A 121 -8.06 -8.61 -2.37
C MET A 121 -7.05 -8.20 -1.29
N PRO A 122 -5.75 -8.46 -1.49
CA PRO A 122 -4.73 -8.07 -0.51
C PRO A 122 -4.55 -6.56 -0.44
N THR A 123 -4.50 -6.03 0.78
CA THR A 123 -4.04 -4.67 1.08
C THR A 123 -2.86 -4.70 2.03
N VAL A 124 -1.89 -3.81 1.82
CA VAL A 124 -0.66 -3.73 2.62
C VAL A 124 -0.48 -2.32 3.15
N GLY A 125 -0.19 -2.19 4.45
CA GLY A 125 0.12 -0.91 5.08
C GLY A 125 0.98 -1.08 6.33
N ASP A 126 1.51 0.02 6.84
CA ASP A 126 2.38 0.04 8.02
C ASP A 126 1.62 0.43 9.29
N SER A 127 0.35 0.84 9.18
CA SER A 127 -0.39 1.37 10.31
C SER A 127 -1.80 0.81 10.44
N LEU A 128 -2.35 0.84 11.65
CA LEU A 128 -3.69 0.32 11.94
C LEU A 128 -4.77 0.94 11.07
N ARG A 129 -4.66 2.24 10.77
CA ARG A 129 -5.63 2.94 9.93
C ARG A 129 -5.71 2.36 8.51
N ASP A 130 -4.60 1.85 7.98
CA ASP A 130 -4.56 1.25 6.64
C ASP A 130 -5.29 -0.08 6.64
N LEU A 131 -5.02 -0.89 7.65
CA LEU A 131 -5.67 -2.17 7.87
C LEU A 131 -7.18 -1.99 8.09
N GLN A 132 -7.57 -1.03 8.93
CA GLN A 132 -8.98 -0.74 9.23
C GLN A 132 -9.74 -0.29 7.97
N ALA A 133 -9.16 0.60 7.16
CA ALA A 133 -9.77 1.05 5.92
C ALA A 133 -9.95 -0.11 4.92
N GLY A 134 -8.93 -0.95 4.77
CA GLY A 134 -9.01 -2.10 3.88
C GLY A 134 -9.98 -3.17 4.35
N ALA A 135 -9.98 -3.50 5.65
CA ALA A 135 -10.92 -4.46 6.23
C ALA A 135 -12.38 -3.98 6.10
N ALA A 136 -12.63 -2.68 6.27
CA ALA A 136 -13.95 -2.08 6.05
C ALA A 136 -14.41 -2.20 4.57
N ALA A 137 -13.47 -2.27 3.62
CA ALA A 137 -13.73 -2.55 2.21
C ALA A 137 -13.72 -4.05 1.85
N GLY A 138 -13.54 -4.93 2.82
CA GLY A 138 -13.52 -6.39 2.65
C GLY A 138 -12.17 -6.99 2.21
N CYS A 139 -11.10 -6.20 2.17
CA CYS A 139 -9.77 -6.65 1.78
C CYS A 139 -9.13 -7.58 2.83
N ASP A 140 -8.25 -8.47 2.38
CA ASP A 140 -7.35 -9.23 3.25
C ASP A 140 -6.21 -8.31 3.70
N THR A 141 -6.04 -8.13 5.01
CA THR A 141 -5.12 -7.13 5.58
C THR A 141 -3.73 -7.70 5.85
N HIS A 142 -2.72 -6.96 5.41
CA HIS A 142 -1.31 -7.28 5.60
C HIS A 142 -0.57 -6.10 6.24
N LEU A 143 0.01 -6.32 7.42
CA LEU A 143 0.84 -5.36 8.12
C LEU A 143 2.31 -5.60 7.77
N VAL A 144 3.03 -4.55 7.37
CA VAL A 144 4.50 -4.59 7.25
C VAL A 144 5.15 -3.97 8.49
N LEU A 145 6.30 -4.50 8.91
CA LEU A 145 7.06 -4.02 10.08
C LEU A 145 8.11 -2.95 9.73
N THR A 146 7.90 -2.27 8.60
CA THR A 146 8.56 -1.01 8.20
C THR A 146 7.74 0.18 8.69
N GLY A 147 8.29 1.40 8.63
CA GLY A 147 7.59 2.62 9.04
C GLY A 147 7.02 2.53 10.47
N LYS A 148 5.78 2.96 10.65
CA LYS A 148 5.03 2.87 11.92
C LYS A 148 4.77 1.45 12.35
N GLY A 149 4.81 0.49 11.43
CA GLY A 149 4.57 -0.92 11.71
C GLY A 149 5.68 -1.55 12.54
N ALA A 150 6.89 -0.97 12.52
CA ALA A 150 8.04 -1.45 13.28
C ALA A 150 7.76 -1.60 14.79
N GLN A 151 6.86 -0.78 15.35
CA GLN A 151 6.48 -0.83 16.75
C GLN A 151 5.78 -2.15 17.15
N TYR A 152 5.23 -2.88 16.18
CA TYR A 152 4.52 -4.14 16.41
C TYR A 152 5.43 -5.37 16.34
N ARG A 153 6.72 -5.20 16.03
CA ARG A 153 7.67 -6.31 15.93
C ARG A 153 7.80 -7.04 17.26
N GLY A 154 7.47 -8.33 17.27
CA GLY A 154 7.50 -9.16 18.49
C GLY A 154 6.42 -8.81 19.52
N GLN A 155 5.46 -7.96 19.16
CA GLN A 155 4.36 -7.55 20.04
C GLN A 155 3.05 -8.22 19.61
N VAL A 156 2.11 -8.29 20.56
CA VAL A 156 0.72 -8.65 20.23
C VAL A 156 0.07 -7.46 19.55
N LEU A 157 -0.62 -7.70 18.43
CA LEU A 157 -1.32 -6.64 17.73
C LEU A 157 -2.44 -6.04 18.61
N PRO A 158 -2.67 -4.72 18.53
CA PRO A 158 -3.77 -4.06 19.24
C PRO A 158 -5.14 -4.70 18.96
N GLN A 159 -6.06 -4.60 19.92
CA GLN A 159 -7.40 -5.22 19.79
C GLN A 159 -8.23 -4.63 18.64
N ASP A 160 -7.95 -3.39 18.25
CA ASP A 160 -8.58 -2.68 17.14
C ASP A 160 -7.93 -3.00 15.78
N CYS A 161 -6.92 -3.88 15.75
CA CYS A 161 -6.38 -4.45 14.53
C CYS A 161 -7.41 -5.42 13.92
N PRO A 162 -7.69 -5.35 12.60
CA PRO A 162 -8.62 -6.25 11.96
C PRO A 162 -8.26 -7.74 12.16
N PRO A 163 -9.24 -8.60 12.45
CA PRO A 163 -8.99 -10.02 12.65
C PRO A 163 -8.47 -10.66 11.36
N GLY A 164 -7.53 -11.61 11.50
CA GLY A 164 -6.92 -12.29 10.35
C GLY A 164 -5.80 -11.50 9.67
N THR A 165 -5.43 -10.31 10.17
CA THR A 165 -4.28 -9.55 9.67
C THR A 165 -3.00 -10.40 9.70
N GLN A 166 -2.31 -10.48 8.57
CA GLN A 166 -1.02 -11.17 8.45
C GLN A 166 0.12 -10.16 8.59
N VAL A 167 1.17 -10.50 9.34
CA VAL A 167 2.32 -9.63 9.60
C VAL A 167 3.54 -10.09 8.78
N HIS A 168 4.25 -9.13 8.19
CA HIS A 168 5.42 -9.35 7.33
C HIS A 168 6.55 -8.40 7.73
N GLU A 169 7.81 -8.80 7.60
CA GLU A 169 8.93 -7.91 7.94
C GLU A 169 8.94 -6.63 7.08
N ASP A 170 8.66 -6.77 5.79
CA ASP A 170 8.61 -5.69 4.80
C ASP A 170 7.72 -6.09 3.61
N LEU A 171 7.64 -5.20 2.61
CA LEU A 171 6.87 -5.45 1.39
C LEU A 171 7.41 -6.65 0.59
N ALA A 172 8.72 -6.89 0.58
CA ALA A 172 9.32 -8.01 -0.16
C ALA A 172 8.96 -9.37 0.46
N ALA A 173 8.91 -9.44 1.80
CA ALA A 173 8.44 -10.61 2.53
C ALA A 173 6.97 -10.90 2.22
N PHE A 174 6.12 -9.87 2.25
CA PHE A 174 4.71 -9.99 1.83
C PHE A 174 4.58 -10.55 0.41
N VAL A 175 5.30 -9.98 -0.57
CA VAL A 175 5.22 -10.42 -1.97
C VAL A 175 5.67 -11.87 -2.12
N THR A 176 6.69 -12.30 -1.38
CA THR A 176 7.15 -13.69 -1.39
C THR A 176 6.05 -14.65 -0.93
N VAL A 177 5.36 -14.32 0.16
CA VAL A 177 4.23 -15.11 0.67
C VAL A 177 3.08 -15.12 -0.33
N LEU A 178 2.68 -13.95 -0.85
CA LEU A 178 1.56 -13.84 -1.79
C LEU A 178 1.80 -14.69 -3.05
N LEU A 179 2.99 -14.57 -3.66
CA LEU A 179 3.30 -15.27 -4.90
C LEU A 179 3.50 -16.78 -4.69
N SER A 180 3.95 -17.22 -3.52
CA SER A 180 4.07 -18.66 -3.22
C SER A 180 2.71 -19.39 -3.21
N ARG A 181 1.63 -18.69 -2.84
CA ARG A 181 0.25 -19.22 -2.85
C ARG A 181 -0.36 -19.24 -4.24
N ASP A 182 0.19 -18.42 -5.14
CA ASP A 182 -0.33 -18.15 -6.47
C ASP A 182 0.28 -19.08 -7.54
N VAL A 183 1.28 -19.90 -7.18
CA VAL A 183 1.85 -20.92 -8.05
C VAL A 183 0.86 -22.08 -8.18
N PRO A 184 0.33 -22.38 -9.37
CA PRO A 184 -0.43 -23.60 -9.58
C PRO A 184 0.52 -24.78 -9.32
N ILE A 185 0.10 -25.74 -8.49
CA ILE A 185 0.77 -27.03 -8.36
C ILE A 185 0.86 -27.61 -9.77
N LYS A 186 2.06 -27.67 -10.35
CA LYS A 186 2.29 -28.47 -11.56
C LYS A 186 1.94 -29.90 -11.20
N SER A 187 0.83 -30.41 -11.72
CA SER A 187 0.52 -31.84 -11.66
C SER A 187 1.73 -32.60 -12.23
N PRO A 188 2.19 -33.66 -11.56
CA PRO A 188 3.29 -34.47 -12.09
C PRO A 188 2.92 -35.02 -13.47
N PRO A 189 3.88 -35.19 -14.38
CA PRO A 189 3.60 -35.84 -15.66
C PRO A 189 3.02 -37.22 -15.39
N SER A 190 1.89 -37.52 -16.05
CA SER A 190 1.28 -38.84 -16.03
C SER A 190 2.29 -39.89 -16.51
N PRO A 191 2.28 -41.10 -15.93
CA PRO A 191 3.30 -42.13 -16.17
C PRO A 191 3.37 -42.58 -17.64
#